data_AF-A0A0W8CQH6-F1
#
_entry.id   AF-A0A0W8CQH6-F1
#
_cell.length_a   1.000
_cell.length_b   1.000
_cell.length_c   1.000
_cell.angle_alpha   90.00
_cell.angle_beta   90.00
_cell.angle_gamma   90.00
#
_symmetry.space_group_name_H-M   'P 1'
#
loop_
_entity.id
_entity.type
_entity.pdbx_description
1 polymer ?
#
loop_
_entity_poly.entity_id
_entity_poly.type
_entity_poly.pdbx_seq_one_letter_code
_entity_poly.pdbx_strand_id
1 'polypeptide(L)'
;MSARSAPTPRPRNTLTLTDHATVVAFLLRVSITLQSPRSSIQACAAIYGFSGDLISRLWRRAVQDIKAGNSINYDSGRKGKGGRNSRMTEALREDLNRFIELIPLNDRTDIRTLASNLGIPKSTLHD
;
A
#
# COMPACT_ATOMS: atom_id res chain seq x y z
N MET A 1 24.02 -26.23 29.80
CA MET A 1 23.12 -26.67 28.72
C MET A 1 22.20 -25.50 28.39
N SER A 2 22.49 -24.70 27.36
CA SER A 2 21.63 -23.58 26.96
C SER A 2 20.46 -24.10 26.13
N ALA A 3 19.24 -23.98 26.64
CA ALA A 3 18.02 -24.31 25.91
C ALA A 3 17.86 -23.35 24.72
N ARG A 4 17.86 -23.89 23.50
CA ARG A 4 17.43 -23.16 22.30
C ARG A 4 15.93 -22.92 22.42
N SER A 5 15.53 -21.68 22.61
CA SER A 5 14.12 -21.27 22.51
C SER A 5 13.57 -21.66 21.13
N ALA A 6 12.43 -22.34 21.12
CA ALA A 6 11.75 -22.75 19.90
C ALA A 6 11.39 -21.53 19.03
N PRO A 7 11.45 -21.64 17.69
CA PRO A 7 11.01 -20.56 16.80
C PRO A 7 9.52 -20.33 17.00
N THR A 8 9.14 -19.12 17.40
CA THR A 8 7.74 -18.71 17.50
C THR A 8 7.07 -18.84 16.12
N PRO A 9 5.84 -19.37 16.03
CA PRO A 9 5.09 -19.44 14.77
C PRO A 9 5.06 -18.05 14.12
N ARG A 10 5.37 -17.97 12.82
CA ARG A 10 5.22 -16.70 12.09
C ARG A 10 3.73 -16.34 12.09
N PRO A 11 3.34 -15.15 12.57
CA PRO A 11 1.94 -14.76 12.57
C PRO A 11 1.40 -14.77 11.14
N ARG A 12 0.12 -15.14 10.96
CA ARG A 12 -0.52 -15.07 9.63
C ARG A 12 -0.44 -13.62 9.13
N ASN A 13 0.14 -13.45 7.94
CA ASN A 13 0.45 -12.12 7.38
C ASN A 13 -0.78 -11.38 6.84
N THR A 14 -1.93 -12.06 6.74
CA THR A 14 -3.13 -11.54 6.09
C THR A 14 -4.33 -11.84 6.97
N LEU A 15 -4.90 -10.80 7.59
CA LEU A 15 -6.22 -10.90 8.21
C LEU A 15 -7.28 -10.78 7.13
N THR A 16 -8.32 -11.60 7.23
CA THR A 16 -9.54 -11.40 6.44
C THR A 16 -10.36 -10.23 7.02
N LEU A 17 -11.29 -9.70 6.22
CA LEU A 17 -12.21 -8.63 6.66
C LEU A 17 -12.99 -9.03 7.93
N THR A 18 -13.37 -10.31 8.01
CA THR A 18 -14.07 -10.90 9.16
C THR A 18 -13.18 -10.94 10.42
N ASP A 19 -11.89 -11.25 10.26
CA ASP A 19 -10.93 -11.22 11.36
C ASP A 19 -10.72 -9.78 11.88
N HIS A 20 -10.75 -8.78 11.00
CA HIS A 20 -10.67 -7.37 11.42
C HIS A 20 -11.86 -6.96 12.28
N ALA A 21 -13.08 -7.31 11.86
CA ALA A 21 -14.28 -6.96 12.60
C ALA A 21 -14.32 -7.62 13.99
N THR A 22 -13.96 -8.91 14.06
CA THR A 22 -13.94 -9.65 15.33
C THR A 22 -12.90 -9.12 16.32
N VAL A 23 -11.68 -8.80 15.85
CA VAL A 23 -10.63 -8.21 16.68
C VAL A 23 -11.04 -6.83 17.20
N VAL A 24 -11.62 -5.98 16.36
CA VAL A 24 -12.08 -4.64 16.78
C VAL A 24 -13.24 -4.74 17.78
N ALA A 25 -14.21 -5.61 17.53
CA ALA A 25 -15.33 -5.83 18.46
C ALA A 25 -14.84 -6.32 19.84
N PHE A 26 -13.89 -7.27 19.86
CA PHE A 26 -13.27 -7.72 21.10
C PHE A 26 -12.58 -6.57 21.84
N LEU A 27 -11.77 -5.77 21.14
CA LEU A 27 -11.04 -4.65 21.74
C LEU A 27 -11.99 -3.56 22.26
N LEU A 28 -13.07 -3.26 21.54
CA LEU A 28 -14.10 -2.33 22.01
C LEU A 28 -14.73 -2.84 23.31
N ARG A 29 -15.07 -4.14 23.38
CA ARG A 29 -15.68 -4.76 24.56
C ARG A 29 -14.80 -4.65 25.80
N VAL A 30 -13.47 -4.76 25.65
CA VAL A 30 -12.51 -4.70 26.76
C VAL A 30 -11.98 -3.29 27.03
N SER A 31 -12.31 -2.31 26.18
CA SER A 31 -11.85 -0.93 26.35
C SER A 31 -12.77 -0.13 27.27
N ILE A 32 -12.19 0.60 28.21
CA ILE A 32 -12.88 1.59 29.05
C ILE A 32 -12.37 2.94 28.55
N THR A 33 -13.23 3.77 27.95
CA THR A 33 -12.91 5.08 27.31
C THR A 33 -12.11 5.05 25.99
N LEU A 34 -12.20 3.99 25.19
CA LEU A 34 -11.39 3.80 23.96
C LEU A 34 -9.87 3.79 24.21
N GLN A 35 -9.45 3.71 25.47
CA GLN A 35 -8.07 3.40 25.83
C GLN A 35 -7.92 1.89 25.86
N SER A 36 -7.04 1.36 25.00
CA SER A 36 -6.66 -0.06 25.04
C SER A 36 -5.31 -0.18 25.74
N PRO A 37 -5.25 -0.86 26.90
CA PRO A 37 -3.99 -1.20 27.53
C PRO A 37 -3.12 -2.03 26.58
N ARG A 38 -1.81 -1.77 26.57
CA ARG A 38 -0.83 -2.54 25.79
C ARG A 38 -0.94 -4.05 26.04
N SER A 39 -1.30 -4.44 27.26
CA SER A 39 -1.58 -5.81 27.67
C SER A 39 -2.77 -6.44 26.93
N SER A 40 -3.86 -5.70 26.71
CA SER A 40 -5.04 -6.18 25.98
C SER A 40 -4.74 -6.43 24.50
N ILE A 41 -3.90 -5.59 23.89
CA ILE A 41 -3.46 -5.79 22.49
C ILE A 41 -2.59 -7.04 22.37
N GLN A 42 -1.65 -7.26 23.30
CA GLN A 42 -0.81 -8.45 23.30
C GLN A 42 -1.60 -9.73 23.57
N ALA A 43 -2.56 -9.68 24.50
CA ALA A 43 -3.46 -10.81 24.75
C ALA A 43 -4.29 -11.13 23.50
N CYS A 44 -4.85 -10.12 22.84
CA CYS A 44 -5.60 -10.28 21.60
C CYS A 44 -4.71 -10.87 20.48
N ALA A 45 -3.46 -10.42 20.37
CA ALA A 45 -2.49 -10.94 19.41
C ALA A 45 -2.21 -12.43 19.62
N ALA A 46 -2.07 -12.86 20.88
CA ALA A 46 -1.87 -14.26 21.24
C ALA A 46 -3.11 -15.13 20.95
N ILE A 47 -4.32 -14.64 21.29
CA ILE A 47 -5.58 -15.36 21.08
C ILE A 47 -5.83 -15.63 19.60
N TYR A 48 -5.64 -14.62 18.76
CA TYR A 48 -5.97 -14.70 17.34
C TYR A 48 -4.76 -15.07 16.45
N GLY A 49 -3.56 -15.22 17.02
CA GLY A 49 -2.35 -15.62 16.29
C GLY A 49 -1.80 -14.56 15.32
N PHE A 50 -2.06 -13.28 15.60
CA PHE A 50 -1.63 -12.14 14.77
C PHE A 50 -0.48 -11.36 15.41
N SER A 51 0.19 -10.53 14.61
CA SER A 51 1.19 -9.61 15.14
C SER A 51 0.54 -8.54 16.03
N GLY A 52 1.13 -8.28 17.20
CA GLY A 52 0.70 -7.18 18.07
C GLY A 52 0.74 -5.81 17.39
N ASP A 53 1.67 -5.61 16.44
CA ASP A 53 1.75 -4.37 15.67
C ASP A 53 0.56 -4.20 14.71
N LEU A 54 0.07 -5.31 14.15
CA LEU A 54 -1.06 -5.32 13.24
C LEU A 54 -2.34 -4.96 13.99
N ILE A 55 -2.57 -5.58 15.14
CA ILE A 55 -3.70 -5.27 16.02
C ILE A 55 -3.59 -3.83 16.55
N SER A 56 -2.40 -3.36 16.92
CA SER A 56 -2.17 -1.97 17.35
C SER A 56 -2.51 -0.94 16.27
N ARG A 57 -2.18 -1.23 15.01
CA ARG A 57 -2.51 -0.36 13.87
C ARG A 57 -4.01 -0.36 13.58
N LEU A 58 -4.63 -1.54 13.61
CA LEU A 58 -6.07 -1.70 13.43
C LEU A 58 -6.86 -0.93 14.50
N TRP A 59 -6.47 -1.08 15.77
CA TRP A 59 -7.07 -0.36 16.89
C TRP A 59 -6.97 1.16 16.73
N ARG A 60 -5.78 1.68 16.40
CA ARG A 60 -5.58 3.12 16.21
C ARG A 60 -6.47 3.69 15.11
N ARG A 61 -6.63 2.98 13.99
CA ARG A 61 -7.52 3.40 12.90
C ARG A 61 -8.98 3.38 13.34
N ALA A 62 -9.43 2.30 13.97
CA ALA A 62 -10.80 2.21 14.47
C ALA A 62 -11.14 3.34 15.45
N VAL A 63 -10.23 3.67 16.38
CA VAL A 63 -10.41 4.79 17.31
C VAL A 63 -10.46 6.14 16.57
N GLN A 64 -9.65 6.33 15.53
CA GLN A 64 -9.70 7.55 14.71
C GLN A 64 -11.04 7.69 13.98
N ASP A 65 -11.53 6.62 13.36
CA ASP A 65 -12.83 6.61 12.66
C ASP A 65 -13.98 6.91 13.63
N ILE A 66 -13.99 6.27 14.80
CA ILE A 66 -15.00 6.52 15.85
C ILE A 66 -14.97 7.98 16.31
N LYS A 67 -13.77 8.53 16.56
CA LYS A 67 -13.63 9.94 16.98
C LYS A 67 -14.07 10.92 15.89
N ALA A 68 -13.93 10.56 14.63
CA ALA A 68 -14.37 11.35 13.49
C ALA A 68 -15.87 11.16 13.17
N GLY A 69 -16.57 10.23 13.84
CA GLY A 69 -17.96 9.90 13.52
C GLY A 69 -18.12 9.07 12.24
N ASN A 70 -17.04 8.48 11.73
CA ASN A 70 -17.04 7.67 10.52
C ASN A 70 -17.35 6.20 10.82
N SER A 71 -17.80 5.47 9.80
CA SER A 71 -17.85 4.01 9.87
C SER A 71 -16.43 3.44 10.01
N ILE A 72 -16.29 2.41 10.84
CA ILE A 72 -14.99 1.77 11.09
C ILE A 72 -14.50 1.13 9.80
N ASN A 73 -13.30 1.54 9.36
CA ASN A 73 -12.68 0.98 8.18
C ASN A 73 -11.90 -0.31 8.52
N TYR A 74 -12.46 -1.44 8.10
CA TYR A 74 -11.82 -2.75 8.23
C TYR A 74 -10.94 -3.11 7.04
N ASP A 75 -10.70 -2.22 6.09
CA ASP A 75 -9.90 -2.55 4.91
C ASP A 75 -8.40 -2.57 5.24
N SER A 76 -7.73 -3.64 4.80
CA SER A 76 -6.27 -3.81 4.98
C SER A 76 -5.46 -3.07 3.92
N GLY A 77 -6.12 -2.64 2.84
CA GLY A 77 -5.48 -1.97 1.70
C GLY A 77 -4.84 -0.64 2.08
N ARG A 78 -3.60 -0.43 1.62
CA ARG A 78 -3.08 0.94 1.46
C ARG A 78 -3.84 1.57 0.28
N LYS A 79 -5.00 2.16 0.57
CA LYS A 79 -5.74 2.98 -0.40
C LYS A 79 -4.79 4.09 -0.87
N GLY A 80 -4.56 4.20 -2.18
CA GLY A 80 -3.69 5.23 -2.75
C GLY A 80 -2.23 4.84 -3.00
N LYS A 81 -1.85 3.55 -3.00
CA LYS A 81 -0.66 3.16 -3.77
C LYS A 81 -0.99 3.26 -5.26
N GLY A 82 -0.99 4.48 -5.79
CA GLY A 82 -0.85 4.70 -7.21
C GLY A 82 0.43 3.99 -7.65
N GLY A 83 0.35 3.28 -8.77
CA GLY A 83 1.54 2.71 -9.39
C GLY A 83 2.57 3.78 -9.70
N ARG A 84 3.67 3.40 -10.33
CA ARG A 84 4.63 4.38 -10.83
C ARG A 84 3.87 5.30 -11.82
N ASN A 85 3.91 6.62 -11.59
CA ASN A 85 3.33 7.58 -12.54
C ASN A 85 3.99 7.36 -13.91
N SER A 86 3.19 7.43 -14.98
CA SER A 86 3.72 7.37 -16.34
C SER A 86 4.75 8.47 -16.51
N ARG A 87 5.87 8.14 -17.17
CA ARG A 87 6.88 9.13 -17.56
C ARG A 87 6.40 9.99 -18.73
N MET A 88 5.35 9.56 -19.42
CA MET A 88 4.72 10.26 -20.53
C MET A 88 3.64 11.21 -20.01
N THR A 89 4.02 12.46 -19.75
CA THR A 89 3.07 13.54 -19.44
C THR A 89 2.45 14.11 -20.70
N GLU A 90 1.30 14.79 -20.60
CA GLU A 90 0.65 15.40 -21.77
C GLU A 90 1.53 16.49 -22.41
N ALA A 91 2.18 17.32 -21.58
CA ALA A 91 3.13 18.30 -22.06
C ALA A 91 4.30 17.65 -22.82
N LEU A 92 4.80 16.50 -22.33
CA LEU A 92 5.86 15.76 -23.03
C LEU A 92 5.34 15.20 -24.36
N ARG A 93 4.08 14.72 -24.43
CA ARG A 93 3.49 14.24 -25.69
C ARG A 93 3.39 15.36 -26.73
N GLU A 94 2.93 16.53 -26.32
CA GLU A 94 2.83 17.71 -27.20
C GLU A 94 4.21 18.16 -27.69
N ASP A 95 5.19 18.22 -26.79
CA ASP A 95 6.58 18.55 -27.13
C ASP A 95 7.14 17.55 -28.15
N LEU A 96 6.98 16.25 -27.89
CA LEU A 96 7.45 15.19 -28.78
C LEU A 96 6.78 15.28 -30.15
N ASN A 97 5.47 15.54 -30.23
CA ASN A 97 4.78 15.70 -31.51
C ASN A 97 5.37 16.85 -32.34
N ARG A 98 5.64 18.00 -31.70
CA ARG A 98 6.29 19.14 -32.38
C ARG A 98 7.69 18.80 -32.86
N PHE A 99 8.50 18.10 -32.04
CA PHE A 99 9.84 17.67 -32.47
C PHE A 99 9.81 16.63 -33.57
N ILE A 100 8.87 15.68 -33.51
CA ILE A 100 8.67 14.67 -34.55
C ILE A 100 8.40 15.37 -35.87
N GLU A 101 7.52 16.37 -35.92
CA GLU A 101 7.22 17.15 -37.13
C GLU A 101 8.45 17.79 -37.80
N LEU A 102 9.52 18.06 -37.05
CA LEU A 102 10.78 18.63 -37.55
C LEU A 102 11.76 17.57 -38.08
N ILE A 103 11.60 16.30 -37.71
CA ILE A 103 12.49 15.20 -38.14
C ILE A 103 12.13 14.78 -39.58
N PRO A 104 13.08 14.61 -40.52
CA PRO A 104 12.76 14.13 -41.87
C PRO A 104 12.04 12.78 -41.87
N LEU A 105 11.18 12.52 -42.85
CA LEU A 105 10.36 11.30 -42.90
C LEU A 105 11.21 10.01 -42.83
N ASN A 106 12.35 9.99 -43.52
CA ASN A 106 13.30 8.86 -43.52
C ASN A 106 13.77 8.49 -42.11
N ASP A 107 13.88 9.47 -41.22
CA ASP A 107 14.39 9.32 -39.85
C ASP A 107 13.29 8.99 -38.83
N ARG A 108 12.01 8.96 -39.26
CA ARG A 108 10.85 8.52 -38.45
C ARG A 108 10.45 7.06 -38.70
N THR A 109 11.12 6.38 -39.61
CA THR A 109 10.73 5.03 -40.07
C THR A 109 11.01 3.92 -39.07
N ASP A 110 12.06 4.06 -38.24
CA ASP A 110 12.38 3.15 -37.15
C ASP A 110 12.23 3.86 -35.79
N ILE A 111 11.48 3.25 -34.88
CA ILE A 111 11.30 3.72 -33.50
C ILE A 111 12.64 3.90 -32.77
N ARG A 112 13.68 3.09 -33.07
CA ARG A 112 15.00 3.30 -32.44
C ARG A 112 15.67 4.58 -32.92
N THR A 113 15.63 4.84 -34.23
CA THR A 113 16.15 6.06 -34.85
C THR A 113 15.39 7.28 -34.34
N LEU A 114 14.06 7.19 -34.30
CA LEU A 114 13.19 8.23 -33.77
C LEU A 114 13.49 8.56 -32.30
N ALA A 115 13.59 7.54 -31.44
CA ALA A 115 13.93 7.72 -30.03
C ALA A 115 15.32 8.36 -29.85
N SER A 116 16.29 7.95 -30.67
CA SER A 116 17.65 8.51 -30.66
C SER A 116 17.66 9.98 -31.06
N ASN A 117 16.91 10.35 -32.10
CA ASN A 117 16.76 11.75 -32.55
C ASN A 117 16.03 12.63 -31.54
N LEU A 118 15.08 12.05 -30.79
CA LEU A 118 14.36 12.72 -29.71
C LEU A 118 15.13 12.73 -28.38
N GLY A 119 16.27 12.03 -28.29
CA GLY A 119 17.09 11.95 -27.08
C GLY A 119 16.41 11.21 -25.91
N ILE A 120 15.43 10.35 -26.18
CA ILE A 120 14.66 9.63 -25.16
C ILE A 120 14.84 8.12 -25.26
N PRO A 121 14.64 7.36 -24.16
CA PRO A 121 14.62 5.91 -24.22
C PRO A 121 13.51 5.41 -25.14
N LYS A 122 13.81 4.40 -25.98
CA LYS A 122 12.81 3.72 -26.82
C LYS A 122 11.58 3.26 -26.01
N SER A 123 11.78 2.78 -24.79
CA SER A 123 10.68 2.32 -23.92
C SER A 123 9.67 3.42 -23.63
N THR A 124 10.08 4.69 -23.63
CA THR A 124 9.18 5.82 -23.39
C THR A 124 8.20 6.01 -24.54
N LEU A 125 8.59 5.74 -25.80
CA LEU A 125 7.67 5.80 -26.94
C LEU A 125 6.66 4.65 -26.97
N HIS A 126 6.83 3.61 -26.15
CA HIS A 126 5.92 2.48 -26.03
C HIS A 126 4.88 2.62 -24.91
N ASP A 127 5.07 3.58 -23.99
CA ASP A 127 4.15 3.87 -22.87
C ASP A 127 2.90 4.65 -23.34
#